data_AF-A0A951ABW9-F1
#
_entry.id   AF-A0A951ABW9-F1
#
_cell.length_a   1.000
_cell.length_b   1.000
_cell.length_c   1.000
_cell.angle_alpha   90.00
_cell.angle_beta   90.00
_cell.angle_gamma   90.00
#
_symmetry.space_group_name_H-M   'P 1'
#
loop_
_entity.id
_entity.type
_entity.pdbx_description
1 polymer ?
#
loop_
_entity_poly.entity_id
_entity_poly.type
_entity_poly.pdbx_seq_one_letter_code
_entity_poly.pdbx_strand_id
1 'polypeptide(L)'
;KAANGHRPEAARVVPWFKQAYQGPGVSVCKDRWIAIRKGNKIAYAQWEDAGPFRTDHWQYVFGDERPKPNLNRGAGLDVSPAVRDYLGLSETDVTDWQFVDFRDVPRGPWSKLGENNTFVINDRKTGTRLVETQKRSGPEVQLVTE
;
A
#
# COMPACT_ATOMS: atom_id res chain seq x y z
N LYS A 1 2.99 17.18 -4.29
CA LYS A 1 1.59 16.88 -4.68
C LYS A 1 1.16 17.89 -5.73
N ALA A 2 0.59 17.45 -6.85
CA ALA A 2 0.13 18.36 -7.89
C ALA A 2 -1.12 19.11 -7.38
N ALA A 3 -1.09 20.44 -7.39
CA ALA A 3 -2.19 21.28 -6.93
C ALA A 3 -3.46 21.16 -7.82
N ASN A 4 -3.28 20.75 -9.09
CA ASN A 4 -4.31 20.86 -10.13
C ASN A 4 -4.79 19.50 -10.67
N GLY A 5 -4.50 18.39 -9.98
CA GLY A 5 -4.96 17.06 -10.37
C GLY A 5 -3.86 16.10 -10.83
N HIS A 6 -4.26 15.07 -11.56
CA HIS A 6 -3.37 14.03 -12.03
C HIS A 6 -2.42 14.53 -13.12
N ARG A 7 -1.24 13.92 -13.25
CA ARG A 7 -0.39 14.13 -14.41
C ARG A 7 -1.14 13.74 -15.70
N PRO A 8 -0.97 14.45 -16.83
CA PRO A 8 -1.71 14.18 -18.06
C PRO A 8 -1.59 12.74 -18.56
N GLU A 9 -0.43 12.12 -18.38
CA GLU A 9 -0.16 10.74 -18.78
C GLU A 9 -0.84 9.69 -17.89
N ALA A 10 -1.26 10.04 -16.66
CA ALA A 10 -1.69 9.08 -15.64
C ALA A 10 -2.83 8.17 -16.13
N ALA A 11 -3.82 8.73 -16.82
CA ALA A 11 -4.96 7.97 -17.35
C ALA A 11 -4.58 6.95 -18.43
N ARG A 12 -3.43 7.16 -19.10
CA ARG A 12 -2.90 6.28 -20.14
C ARG A 12 -1.94 5.23 -19.58
N VAL A 13 -1.14 5.58 -18.57
CA VAL A 13 -0.02 4.74 -18.12
C VAL A 13 -0.31 3.94 -16.86
N VAL A 14 -1.23 4.39 -15.99
CA VAL A 14 -1.56 3.68 -14.75
C VAL A 14 -2.59 2.59 -15.06
N PRO A 15 -2.27 1.29 -14.88
CA PRO A 15 -3.13 0.20 -15.36
C PRO A 15 -4.54 0.18 -14.77
N TRP A 16 -4.69 0.71 -13.55
CA TRP A 16 -5.94 0.73 -12.78
C TRP A 16 -6.58 2.12 -12.69
N PHE A 17 -6.16 3.08 -13.52
CA PHE A 17 -6.60 4.48 -13.38
C PHE A 17 -8.12 4.60 -13.37
N LYS A 18 -8.80 3.97 -14.35
CA LYS A 18 -10.25 4.07 -14.53
C LYS A 18 -11.02 3.55 -13.32
N GLN A 19 -10.54 2.49 -12.70
CA GLN A 19 -11.18 1.85 -11.55
C GLN A 19 -10.90 2.60 -10.24
N ALA A 20 -9.74 3.26 -10.14
CA ALA A 20 -9.29 3.92 -8.92
C ALA A 20 -9.63 5.41 -8.84
N TYR A 21 -9.99 6.05 -9.97
CA TYR A 21 -10.22 7.48 -10.04
C TYR A 21 -11.41 7.92 -9.18
N GLN A 22 -11.16 8.85 -8.26
CA GLN A 22 -12.17 9.40 -7.34
C GLN A 22 -12.29 10.93 -7.44
N GLY A 23 -11.64 11.54 -8.43
CA GLY A 23 -11.62 12.99 -8.62
C GLY A 23 -10.21 13.59 -8.67
N PRO A 24 -10.10 14.89 -8.96
CA PRO A 24 -8.81 15.58 -9.02
C PRO A 24 -8.12 15.58 -7.65
N GLY A 25 -6.80 15.38 -7.65
CA GLY A 25 -5.98 15.46 -6.44
C GLY A 25 -6.03 14.23 -5.53
N VAL A 26 -6.95 13.30 -5.75
CA VAL A 26 -6.99 12.00 -5.07
C VAL A 26 -6.04 11.03 -5.77
N SER A 27 -5.07 10.47 -5.05
CA SER A 27 -4.08 9.56 -5.64
C SER A 27 -4.72 8.25 -6.11
N VAL A 28 -4.41 7.83 -7.35
CA VAL A 28 -4.75 6.50 -7.85
C VAL A 28 -3.72 5.43 -7.48
N CYS A 29 -2.54 5.80 -6.97
CA CYS A 29 -1.44 4.88 -6.65
C CYS A 29 -1.30 4.57 -5.16
N LYS A 30 -1.79 5.46 -4.30
CA LYS A 30 -1.67 5.32 -2.85
C LYS A 30 -2.37 4.05 -2.37
N ASP A 31 -1.84 3.44 -1.32
CA ASP A 31 -2.33 2.23 -0.64
C ASP A 31 -2.26 0.93 -1.49
N ARG A 32 -1.71 0.99 -2.71
CA ARG A 32 -1.48 -0.18 -3.56
C ARG A 32 -0.40 -1.07 -2.95
N TRP A 33 -0.57 -2.39 -3.05
CA TRP A 33 0.41 -3.34 -2.55
C TRP A 33 1.50 -3.64 -3.58
N ILE A 34 2.72 -3.77 -3.09
CA ILE A 34 3.87 -4.25 -3.85
C ILE A 34 4.51 -5.44 -3.13
N ALA A 35 5.05 -6.38 -3.91
CA ALA A 35 5.95 -7.42 -3.44
C ALA A 35 7.39 -7.00 -3.75
N ILE A 36 8.28 -7.08 -2.76
CA ILE A 36 9.69 -6.72 -2.87
C ILE A 36 10.51 -7.97 -2.52
N ARG A 37 11.34 -8.44 -3.45
CA ARG A 37 12.11 -9.67 -3.32
C ARG A 37 13.61 -9.38 -3.21
N LYS A 38 14.24 -10.04 -2.23
CA LYS A 38 15.70 -10.12 -2.07
C LYS A 38 16.09 -11.58 -1.83
N GLY A 39 16.80 -12.17 -2.79
CA GLY A 39 17.13 -13.60 -2.74
C GLY A 39 15.87 -14.45 -2.62
N ASN A 40 15.77 -15.25 -1.55
CA ASN A 40 14.63 -16.11 -1.23
C ASN A 40 13.57 -15.46 -0.32
N LYS A 41 13.73 -14.20 0.08
CA LYS A 41 12.78 -13.48 0.94
C LYS A 41 11.92 -12.53 0.11
N ILE A 42 10.64 -12.43 0.48
CA ILE A 42 9.68 -11.49 -0.10
C ILE A 42 9.00 -10.72 1.03
N ALA A 43 9.05 -9.39 0.96
CA ALA A 43 8.27 -8.50 1.80
C ALA A 43 7.10 -7.93 0.98
N TYR A 44 5.95 -7.75 1.62
CA TYR A 44 4.82 -7.04 1.04
C TYR A 44 4.61 -5.72 1.76
N ALA A 45 4.43 -4.65 1.00
CA ALA A 45 4.28 -3.30 1.53
C ALA A 45 3.24 -2.50 0.75
N GLN A 46 2.62 -1.53 1.40
CA GLN A 46 1.76 -0.55 0.75
C GLN A 46 2.58 0.64 0.26
N TRP A 47 2.23 1.14 -0.93
CA TRP A 47 2.85 2.31 -1.52
C TRP A 47 2.22 3.59 -0.96
N GLU A 48 2.99 4.32 -0.14
CA GLU A 48 2.51 5.52 0.58
C GLU A 48 2.94 6.86 -0.04
N ASP A 49 4.13 6.92 -0.65
CA ASP A 49 4.73 8.18 -1.09
C ASP A 49 5.57 8.06 -2.37
N ALA A 50 5.72 9.15 -3.11
CA ALA A 50 6.53 9.25 -4.31
C ALA A 50 7.64 10.30 -4.12
N GLY A 51 8.91 9.87 -4.12
CA GLY A 51 10.05 10.76 -3.93
C GLY A 51 11.23 10.08 -3.23
N PRO A 52 12.22 10.86 -2.73
CA PRO A 52 12.32 12.31 -2.85
C PRO A 52 12.95 12.76 -4.19
N PHE A 53 13.55 11.86 -4.96
CA PHE A 53 14.45 12.25 -6.04
C PHE A 53 13.74 12.66 -7.32
N ARG A 54 12.86 11.82 -7.85
CA ARG A 54 12.15 12.05 -9.12
C ARG A 54 10.72 11.55 -9.02
N THR A 55 9.78 12.34 -9.55
CA THR A 55 8.34 12.05 -9.47
C THR A 55 7.66 12.07 -10.85
N ASP A 56 8.46 12.17 -11.91
CA ASP A 56 8.05 12.28 -13.31
C ASP A 56 8.58 11.13 -14.18
N HIS A 57 9.18 10.10 -13.57
CA HIS A 57 9.74 8.94 -14.28
C HIS A 57 8.79 7.73 -14.19
N TRP A 58 7.61 7.89 -14.80
CA TRP A 58 6.59 6.84 -14.82
C TRP A 58 7.02 5.59 -15.60
N GLN A 59 7.98 5.71 -16.52
CA GLN A 59 8.50 4.59 -17.33
C GLN A 59 9.20 3.52 -16.49
N TYR A 60 9.78 3.88 -15.34
CA TYR A 60 10.33 2.92 -14.39
C TYR A 60 9.23 2.23 -13.56
N VAL A 61 8.16 2.96 -13.26
CA VAL A 61 7.08 2.47 -12.38
C VAL A 61 6.08 1.61 -13.13
N PHE A 62 5.69 2.02 -14.34
CA PHE A 62 4.63 1.44 -15.15
C PHE A 62 5.12 0.96 -16.52
N GLY A 63 6.44 0.93 -16.74
CA GLY A 63 7.07 0.40 -17.94
C GLY A 63 8.32 -0.40 -17.58
N ASP A 64 9.21 -0.57 -18.56
CA ASP A 64 10.37 -1.47 -18.44
C ASP A 64 11.71 -0.74 -18.21
N GLU A 65 11.70 0.59 -18.00
CA GLU A 65 12.93 1.34 -17.79
C GLU A 65 13.53 1.05 -16.40
N ARG A 66 14.86 1.10 -16.29
CA ARG A 66 15.56 1.10 -14.99
C ARG A 66 15.49 2.49 -14.33
N PRO A 67 15.55 2.60 -13.00
CA PRO A 67 15.57 3.90 -12.35
C PRO A 67 16.75 4.74 -12.82
N LYS A 68 16.51 6.03 -13.07
CA LYS A 68 17.56 6.96 -13.50
C LYS A 68 18.57 7.21 -12.39
N PRO A 69 19.85 7.51 -12.72
CA PRO A 69 20.84 7.94 -11.75
C PRO A 69 20.34 9.10 -10.87
N ASN A 70 20.62 9.03 -9.58
CA ASN A 70 20.30 10.04 -8.57
C ASN A 70 21.35 10.02 -7.46
N LEU A 71 21.19 10.87 -6.44
CA LEU A 71 22.14 10.97 -5.31
C LEU A 71 22.33 9.63 -4.57
N ASN A 72 21.35 8.73 -4.65
CA ASN A 72 21.39 7.37 -4.10
C ASN A 72 21.74 6.33 -5.17
N ARG A 73 22.65 6.67 -6.10
CA ARG A 73 23.19 5.74 -7.12
C ARG A 73 22.12 5.11 -8.01
N GLY A 74 21.02 5.83 -8.24
CA GLY A 74 19.90 5.32 -9.06
C GLY A 74 18.89 4.49 -8.28
N ALA A 75 18.71 4.75 -6.99
CA ALA A 75 17.65 4.13 -6.20
C ALA A 75 16.27 4.46 -6.78
N GLY A 76 15.48 3.43 -7.09
CA GLY A 76 14.13 3.57 -7.60
C GLY A 76 13.03 3.25 -6.58
N LEU A 77 13.38 2.66 -5.44
CA LEU A 77 12.45 2.29 -4.39
C LEU A 77 13.04 2.69 -3.04
N ASP A 78 12.33 3.51 -2.29
CA ASP A 78 12.63 3.78 -0.89
C ASP A 78 11.69 2.95 -0.02
N VAL A 79 12.24 2.31 1.01
CA VAL A 79 11.52 1.31 1.82
C VAL A 79 11.60 1.65 3.29
N SER A 80 10.53 1.34 4.02
CA SER A 80 10.50 1.57 5.47
C SER A 80 11.54 0.70 6.21
N PRO A 81 11.96 1.09 7.43
CA PRO A 81 12.87 0.29 8.24
C PRO A 81 12.41 -1.17 8.42
N ALA A 82 11.11 -1.41 8.56
CA ALA A 82 10.57 -2.76 8.71
C ALA A 82 10.80 -3.64 7.47
N VAL A 83 10.68 -3.08 6.26
CA VAL A 83 10.97 -3.79 5.01
C VAL A 83 12.46 -4.05 4.88
N ARG A 84 13.28 -3.02 5.15
CA ARG A 84 14.76 -3.12 5.14
C ARG A 84 15.23 -4.24 6.07
N ASP A 85 14.76 -4.24 7.31
CA ASP A 85 15.21 -5.17 8.36
C ASP A 85 14.77 -6.62 8.04
N TYR A 86 13.53 -6.80 7.54
CA TYR A 86 13.03 -8.13 7.16
C TYR A 86 13.83 -8.73 5.99
N LEU A 87 14.10 -7.93 4.97
CA LEU A 87 14.84 -8.36 3.77
C LEU A 87 16.36 -8.38 3.99
N GLY A 88 16.88 -7.76 5.06
CA GLY A 88 18.30 -7.65 5.33
C GLY A 88 19.03 -6.75 4.32
N LEU A 89 18.40 -5.64 3.92
CA LEU A 89 18.97 -4.72 2.93
C LEU A 89 20.07 -3.85 3.53
N SER A 90 21.09 -3.58 2.73
CA SER A 90 22.06 -2.52 3.01
C SER A 90 21.44 -1.13 2.78
N GLU A 91 22.17 -0.06 3.09
CA GLU A 91 21.72 1.33 2.85
C GLU A 91 21.29 1.58 1.40
N THR A 92 21.99 0.97 0.44
CA THR A 92 21.56 0.91 -0.97
C THR A 92 21.77 -0.51 -1.45
N ASP A 93 20.75 -1.10 -2.05
CA ASP A 93 20.80 -2.49 -2.50
C ASP A 93 19.89 -2.72 -3.72
N VAL A 94 20.09 -3.86 -4.39
CA VAL A 94 19.29 -4.30 -5.54
C VAL A 94 18.23 -5.29 -5.08
N THR A 95 16.99 -5.02 -5.48
CA THR A 95 15.80 -5.85 -5.24
C THR A 95 14.97 -5.94 -6.52
N ASP A 96 14.17 -7.00 -6.62
CA ASP A 96 13.10 -7.08 -7.60
C ASP A 96 11.80 -6.63 -6.94
N TRP A 97 10.91 -5.96 -7.66
CA TRP A 97 9.60 -5.61 -7.12
C TRP A 97 8.50 -5.64 -8.19
N GLN A 98 7.26 -5.78 -7.75
CA GLN A 98 6.08 -5.74 -8.62
C GLN A 98 4.83 -5.31 -7.85
N PHE A 99 3.83 -4.79 -8.55
CA PHE A 99 2.49 -4.62 -8.01
C PHE A 99 1.81 -5.96 -7.77
N VAL A 100 1.04 -6.05 -6.69
CA VAL A 100 0.21 -7.23 -6.37
C VAL A 100 -1.18 -6.80 -5.90
N ASP A 101 -2.20 -7.62 -6.17
CA ASP A 101 -3.52 -7.44 -5.58
C ASP A 101 -3.45 -7.83 -4.09
N PHE A 102 -4.19 -7.12 -3.23
CA PHE A 102 -4.27 -7.45 -1.81
C PHE A 102 -4.71 -8.90 -1.57
N ARG A 103 -5.57 -9.45 -2.43
CA ARG A 103 -6.03 -10.85 -2.33
C ARG A 103 -4.89 -11.86 -2.46
N ASP A 104 -3.82 -11.48 -3.14
CA ASP A 104 -2.63 -12.30 -3.35
C ASP A 104 -1.54 -12.02 -2.30
N VAL A 105 -1.78 -11.11 -1.35
CA VAL A 105 -0.86 -10.82 -0.26
C VAL A 105 -1.13 -11.79 0.91
N PRO A 106 -0.21 -12.73 1.22
CA PRO A 106 -0.39 -13.60 2.37
C PRO A 106 -0.26 -12.82 3.68
N ARG A 107 -0.87 -13.32 4.76
CA ARG A 107 -0.56 -12.78 6.08
C ARG A 107 0.90 -13.05 6.43
N GLY A 108 1.56 -12.02 6.95
CA GLY A 108 2.95 -12.06 7.37
C GLY A 108 3.26 -10.90 8.33
N PRO A 109 4.53 -10.62 8.64
CA PRO A 109 4.90 -9.54 9.55
C PRO A 109 4.29 -8.17 9.18
N TRP A 110 4.15 -7.88 7.88
CA TRP A 110 3.51 -6.67 7.36
C TRP A 110 2.03 -6.54 7.71
N SER A 111 1.31 -7.61 8.06
CA SER A 111 -0.14 -7.53 8.31
C SER A 111 -0.51 -6.79 9.60
N LYS A 112 0.49 -6.43 10.43
CA LYS A 112 0.31 -5.77 11.73
C LYS A 112 0.93 -4.37 11.79
N LEU A 113 1.53 -3.91 10.70
CA LEU A 113 2.31 -2.68 10.66
C LEU A 113 1.56 -1.57 9.89
N GLY A 114 1.52 -0.37 10.47
CA GLY A 114 0.87 0.81 9.88
C GLY A 114 -0.64 0.88 10.16
N GLU A 115 -1.15 2.07 10.42
CA GLU A 115 -2.58 2.28 10.75
C GLU A 115 -3.50 2.19 9.52
N ASN A 116 -3.00 2.58 8.34
CA ASN A 116 -3.73 2.53 7.07
C ASN A 116 -3.62 1.17 6.35
N ASN A 117 -3.06 0.17 7.03
CA ASN A 117 -2.84 -1.16 6.49
C ASN A 117 -4.17 -1.88 6.21
N THR A 118 -4.33 -2.43 5.00
CA THR A 118 -5.56 -3.14 4.60
C THR A 118 -5.94 -4.27 5.57
N PHE A 119 -4.96 -5.03 6.10
CA PHE A 119 -5.22 -6.05 7.11
C PHE A 119 -5.74 -5.44 8.41
N VAL A 120 -5.08 -4.40 8.92
CA VAL A 120 -5.46 -3.72 10.17
C VAL A 120 -6.87 -3.11 10.06
N ILE A 121 -7.18 -2.48 8.93
CA ILE A 121 -8.51 -1.92 8.66
C ILE A 121 -9.57 -3.03 8.61
N ASN A 122 -9.30 -4.14 7.93
CA ASN A 122 -10.24 -5.25 7.80
C ASN A 122 -10.46 -5.98 9.14
N ASP A 123 -9.40 -6.18 9.93
CA ASP A 123 -9.47 -6.80 11.26
C ASP A 123 -10.31 -5.93 12.21
N ARG A 124 -10.12 -4.60 12.19
CA ARG A 124 -10.95 -3.65 12.95
C ARG A 124 -12.43 -3.73 12.54
N LYS A 125 -12.73 -3.68 11.24
CA LYS A 125 -14.11 -3.77 10.72
C LYS A 125 -14.80 -5.06 11.12
N THR A 126 -14.08 -6.18 11.05
CA THR A 126 -14.60 -7.49 11.46
C THR A 126 -14.93 -7.51 12.95
N GLY A 127 -14.02 -6.99 13.79
CA GLY A 127 -14.24 -6.86 15.23
C GLY A 127 -15.47 -6.01 15.57
N THR A 128 -15.62 -4.83 14.93
CA THR A 128 -16.79 -3.96 15.13
C THR A 128 -18.09 -4.68 14.78
N ARG A 129 -18.15 -5.38 13.65
CA ARG A 129 -19.35 -6.12 13.21
C ARG A 129 -19.74 -7.22 14.19
N LEU A 130 -18.76 -7.93 14.76
CA LEU A 130 -19.02 -8.96 15.77
C LEU A 130 -19.62 -8.36 17.05
N VAL A 131 -19.08 -7.24 17.53
CA VAL A 131 -19.60 -6.53 18.71
C VAL A 131 -21.04 -6.01 18.48
N GLU A 132 -21.32 -5.43 17.31
CA GLU A 132 -22.67 -4.98 16.96
C GLU A 132 -23.67 -6.14 16.90
N THR A 133 -23.26 -7.28 16.34
CA THR A 133 -24.09 -8.49 16.28
C THR A 133 -24.40 -8.99 17.70
N GLN A 134 -23.39 -9.03 18.57
CA GLN A 134 -23.55 -9.46 19.96
C GLN A 134 -24.46 -8.53 20.77
N LYS A 135 -24.38 -7.20 20.55
CA LYS A 135 -25.30 -6.23 21.18
C LYS A 135 -26.76 -6.45 20.76
N ARG A 136 -27.00 -6.82 19.50
CA ARG A 136 -28.36 -7.07 18.98
C ARG A 136 -28.93 -8.42 19.43
N SER A 137 -28.08 -9.39 19.74
CA SER A 137 -28.49 -10.71 20.23
C SER A 137 -28.51 -10.83 21.76
N GLY A 138 -28.21 -9.75 22.50
CA GLY A 138 -28.30 -9.73 23.96
C GLY A 138 -29.75 -9.79 24.42
N PRO A 139 -30.05 -10.40 25.60
CA PRO A 139 -31.41 -10.52 26.09
C PRO A 139 -32.01 -9.12 26.31
N GLU A 140 -33.17 -8.87 25.71
CA GLU A 140 -34.00 -7.71 26.01
C GLU A 140 -34.52 -7.87 27.44
N VAL A 141 -33.94 -7.11 28.37
CA VAL A 141 -34.42 -7.10 29.76
C VAL A 141 -35.73 -6.32 29.78
N GLN A 142 -36.84 -7.01 29.58
CA GLN A 142 -38.17 -6.43 29.83
C GLN A 142 -38.27 -6.14 31.32
N LEU A 143 -38.10 -4.87 31.68
CA LEU A 143 -38.46 -4.37 33.01
C LEU A 143 -39.98 -4.39 33.11
N VAL A 144 -40.52 -5.46 33.69
CA VAL A 144 -41.88 -5.48 34.22
C VAL A 144 -41.89 -4.62 35.48
N THR A 145 -42.55 -3.47 35.41
CA THR A 145 -42.91 -2.66 36.58
C THR A 145 -44.28 -3.10 37.07
N GLU A 146 -44.36 -3.56 38.33
CA GLU A 146 -45.62 -3.75 39.08
C GLU A 146 -46.24 -2.41 39.51
#